data_AF-A0A969B174-F1
#
_entry.id   AF-A0A969B174-F1
#
_cell.length_a   1.000
_cell.length_b   1.000
_cell.length_c   1.000
_cell.angle_alpha   90.00
_cell.angle_beta   90.00
_cell.angle_gamma   90.00
#
_symmetry.space_group_name_H-M   'P 1'
#
loop_
_entity.id
_entity.type
_entity.pdbx_description
1 polymer ?
#
loop_
_entity_poly.entity_id
_entity_poly.type
_entity_poly.pdbx_seq_one_letter_code
_entity_poly.pdbx_strand_id
1 'polypeptide(L)'
;MIYGTKSDDDRFRMLKSRLKQKLLNHMFFLDFTENNQKASSQFEQECIQQLHQAKMLLFTGEYRIAKSLVLKAMTTAERCEFTKYIIYSLEDLVRIYSENCQPHLFEDVVNRLAEVREIYNKEEGAREHFYFIKMMVIKSVNSRKKNLENAAESIVALEKLYKATQSYNIFEYLLQLNLLHKELTGDFQGIITMLKEIEKGKYLGNTLNENRMDYGQLIKSMAFAYLKAWDFDKGIAYVEKLLDYFEEGSSDWYNLRDTYFLLAVFKKKYKLANEIIDKVFENKTFEKLDKEEKEKWKLYNAYLQLVGSGNFFLRNYSFVNILEKMPEYDKEREGFNAAIIILQFIYYVEQGQLNELENAATN
;
A
#
# COMPACT_ATOMS: atom_id res chain seq x y z
N MET A 1 19.09 -28.53 -13.68
CA MET A 1 18.79 -27.76 -14.89
C MET A 1 17.89 -28.60 -15.79
N ILE A 2 16.73 -28.08 -16.21
CA ILE A 2 15.67 -28.88 -16.89
C ILE A 2 16.10 -29.41 -18.29
N TYR A 3 17.24 -29.00 -18.86
CA TYR A 3 17.76 -29.55 -20.13
C TYR A 3 19.29 -29.70 -20.23
N GLY A 4 20.05 -29.55 -19.13
CA GLY A 4 21.51 -29.68 -19.19
C GLY A 4 22.24 -28.69 -20.12
N THR A 5 21.58 -27.64 -20.60
CA THR A 5 22.16 -26.63 -21.50
C THR A 5 22.35 -25.28 -20.82
N LYS A 6 23.35 -24.52 -21.28
CA LYS A 6 23.68 -23.17 -20.80
C LYS A 6 22.49 -22.22 -21.03
N SER A 7 22.32 -21.23 -20.14
CA SER A 7 21.22 -20.25 -20.09
C SER A 7 20.96 -19.45 -21.40
N ASP A 8 21.84 -19.54 -22.38
CA ASP A 8 21.81 -18.77 -23.63
C ASP A 8 21.28 -19.56 -24.84
N ASP A 9 20.80 -20.79 -24.63
CA ASP A 9 20.20 -21.63 -25.68
C ASP A 9 18.80 -21.11 -26.06
N ASP A 10 18.54 -20.96 -27.37
CA ASP A 10 17.25 -20.51 -27.93
C ASP A 10 16.07 -21.35 -27.46
N ARG A 11 16.28 -22.64 -27.15
CA ARG A 11 15.25 -23.52 -26.59
C ARG A 11 14.78 -23.06 -25.21
N PHE A 12 15.68 -22.56 -24.38
CA PHE A 12 15.34 -22.01 -23.06
C PHE A 12 14.57 -20.68 -23.20
N ARG A 13 14.97 -19.83 -24.17
CA ARG A 13 14.24 -18.58 -24.48
C ARG A 13 12.82 -18.85 -24.97
N MET A 14 12.65 -19.83 -25.87
CA MET A 14 11.33 -20.27 -26.33
C MET A 14 10.45 -20.82 -25.20
N LEU A 15 11.01 -21.65 -24.32
CA LEU A 15 10.30 -22.20 -23.17
C LEU A 15 9.85 -21.08 -22.21
N LYS A 16 10.74 -20.14 -21.88
CA LYS A 16 10.42 -18.98 -21.04
C LYS A 16 9.31 -18.13 -21.66
N SER A 17 9.38 -17.89 -22.97
CA SER A 17 8.35 -17.15 -23.70
C SER A 17 6.99 -17.85 -23.65
N ARG A 18 6.94 -19.15 -23.94
CA ARG A 18 5.71 -19.96 -23.88
C ARG A 18 5.14 -20.02 -22.47
N LEU A 19 5.99 -20.19 -21.45
CA LEU A 19 5.57 -20.17 -20.05
C LEU A 19 4.98 -18.81 -19.69
N LYS A 20 5.63 -17.71 -20.06
CA LYS A 20 5.12 -16.35 -19.83
C LYS A 20 3.75 -16.17 -20.48
N GLN A 21 3.58 -16.58 -21.74
CA GLN A 21 2.30 -16.49 -22.42
C GLN A 21 1.21 -17.34 -21.74
N LYS A 22 1.55 -18.55 -21.31
CA LYS A 22 0.62 -19.42 -20.58
C LYS A 22 0.22 -18.80 -19.24
N LEU A 23 1.16 -18.22 -18.50
CA LEU A 23 0.88 -17.51 -17.24
C LEU A 23 -0.03 -16.30 -17.46
N LEU A 24 0.21 -15.49 -18.51
CA LEU A 24 -0.67 -14.38 -18.86
C LEU A 24 -2.08 -14.85 -19.21
N ASN A 25 -2.21 -15.95 -19.95
CA ASN A 25 -3.53 -16.53 -20.25
C ASN A 25 -4.22 -17.04 -18.97
N HIS A 26 -3.46 -17.53 -17.99
CA HIS A 26 -4.02 -17.95 -16.72
C HIS A 26 -4.52 -16.79 -15.85
N MET A 27 -4.07 -15.55 -16.09
CA MET A 27 -4.56 -14.38 -15.34
C MET A 27 -6.07 -14.17 -15.50
N PHE A 28 -6.66 -14.58 -16.63
CA PHE A 28 -8.11 -14.49 -16.86
C PHE A 28 -8.94 -15.43 -15.99
N PHE A 29 -8.31 -16.43 -15.37
CA PHE A 29 -8.96 -17.40 -14.47
C PHE A 29 -8.62 -17.16 -13.01
N LEU A 30 -7.88 -16.10 -12.69
CA LEU A 30 -7.62 -15.75 -11.30
C LEU A 30 -8.94 -15.30 -10.67
N ASP A 31 -9.31 -15.99 -9.60
CA ASP A 31 -10.40 -15.58 -8.73
C ASP A 31 -9.83 -14.73 -7.59
N PHE A 32 -10.42 -13.57 -7.39
CA PHE A 32 -9.99 -12.60 -6.39
C PHE A 32 -11.03 -12.45 -5.27
N THR A 33 -12.10 -13.25 -5.29
CA THR A 33 -13.08 -13.30 -4.20
C THR A 33 -12.55 -13.97 -2.94
N GLU A 34 -11.58 -14.89 -3.08
CA GLU A 34 -11.04 -15.68 -1.95
C GLU A 34 -9.88 -15.00 -1.21
N ASN A 35 -9.14 -14.11 -1.88
CA ASN A 35 -8.08 -13.34 -1.23
C ASN A 35 -8.68 -12.07 -0.65
N ASN A 36 -8.38 -11.76 0.62
CA ASN A 36 -8.79 -10.56 1.36
C ASN A 36 -8.16 -9.27 0.77
N GLN A 37 -8.29 -9.08 -0.54
CA GLN A 37 -7.91 -7.86 -1.24
C GLN A 37 -8.91 -6.76 -0.91
N LYS A 38 -8.49 -5.52 -1.10
CA LYS A 38 -9.33 -4.32 -0.93
C LYS A 38 -10.66 -4.55 -1.63
N ALA A 39 -11.79 -4.42 -0.94
CA ALA A 39 -13.13 -4.63 -1.50
C ALA A 39 -13.34 -3.86 -2.81
N SER A 40 -12.79 -2.64 -2.89
CA SER A 40 -12.75 -1.82 -4.10
C SER A 40 -12.10 -2.53 -5.30
N SER A 41 -10.99 -3.25 -5.11
CA SER A 41 -10.25 -3.92 -6.18
C SER A 41 -11.04 -5.08 -6.78
N GLN A 42 -11.84 -5.78 -5.95
CA GLN A 42 -12.73 -6.85 -6.43
C GLN A 42 -13.82 -6.28 -7.34
N PHE A 43 -14.48 -5.19 -6.94
CA PHE A 43 -15.49 -4.54 -7.77
C PHE A 43 -14.91 -3.94 -9.06
N GLU A 44 -13.72 -3.34 -8.97
CA GLU A 44 -13.01 -2.82 -10.15
C GLU A 44 -12.71 -3.94 -11.14
N GLN A 45 -12.22 -5.07 -10.65
CA GLN A 45 -11.94 -6.22 -11.51
C GLN A 45 -13.22 -6.78 -12.14
N GLU A 46 -14.31 -6.90 -11.38
CA GLU A 46 -15.60 -7.33 -11.92
C GLU A 46 -16.03 -6.43 -13.09
N CYS A 47 -15.89 -5.10 -12.93
CA CYS A 47 -16.17 -4.13 -14.00
C CYS A 47 -15.27 -4.37 -15.22
N ILE A 48 -13.96 -4.53 -15.02
CA ILE A 48 -13.00 -4.78 -16.10
C ILE A 48 -13.36 -6.07 -16.85
N GLN A 49 -13.68 -7.14 -16.14
CA GLN A 49 -14.01 -8.44 -16.74
C GLN A 49 -15.30 -8.36 -17.56
N GLN A 50 -16.34 -7.74 -17.01
CA GLN A 50 -17.62 -7.56 -17.70
C GLN A 50 -17.49 -6.69 -18.95
N LEU A 51 -16.73 -5.57 -18.87
CA LEU A 51 -16.45 -4.72 -20.03
C LEU A 51 -15.61 -5.43 -21.08
N HIS A 52 -14.62 -6.23 -20.67
CA HIS A 52 -13.82 -7.01 -21.60
C HIS A 52 -14.69 -8.04 -22.35
N GLN A 53 -15.51 -8.80 -21.63
CA GLN A 53 -16.46 -9.75 -22.24
C GLN A 53 -17.45 -9.06 -23.18
N ALA A 54 -17.98 -7.90 -22.77
CA ALA A 54 -18.86 -7.10 -23.62
C ALA A 54 -18.16 -6.67 -24.92
N LYS A 55 -16.93 -6.17 -24.84
CA LYS A 55 -16.14 -5.76 -26.02
C LYS A 55 -15.89 -6.93 -26.98
N MET A 56 -15.58 -8.12 -26.45
CA MET A 56 -15.42 -9.30 -27.29
C MET A 56 -16.73 -9.64 -28.04
N LEU A 57 -17.86 -9.59 -27.36
CA LEU A 57 -19.18 -9.82 -27.96
C LEU A 57 -19.55 -8.74 -28.99
N LEU A 58 -19.18 -7.48 -28.74
CA LEU A 58 -19.36 -6.39 -29.72
C LEU A 58 -18.51 -6.58 -30.98
N PHE A 59 -17.33 -7.20 -30.87
CA PHE A 59 -16.53 -7.54 -32.04
C PHE A 59 -17.12 -8.70 -32.85
N THR A 60 -17.84 -9.62 -32.21
CA THR A 60 -18.53 -10.72 -32.89
C THR A 60 -19.95 -10.37 -33.37
N GLY A 61 -20.44 -9.15 -33.10
CA GLY A 61 -21.78 -8.69 -33.51
C GLY A 61 -22.93 -9.08 -32.56
N GLU A 62 -22.62 -9.58 -31.36
CA GLU A 62 -23.61 -10.02 -30.36
C GLU A 62 -24.03 -8.87 -29.42
N TYR A 63 -24.81 -7.92 -29.95
CA TYR A 63 -25.16 -6.67 -29.25
C TYR A 63 -26.08 -6.86 -28.03
N ARG A 64 -26.98 -7.85 -28.06
CA ARG A 64 -27.97 -8.05 -27.00
C ARG A 64 -27.32 -8.49 -25.68
N ILE A 65 -26.41 -9.47 -25.77
CA ILE A 65 -25.70 -9.97 -24.59
C ILE A 65 -24.67 -8.94 -24.15
N ALA A 66 -23.95 -8.31 -25.09
CA ALA A 66 -23.03 -7.22 -24.77
C ALA A 66 -23.71 -6.11 -23.98
N LYS A 67 -24.88 -5.64 -24.40
CA LYS A 67 -25.68 -4.62 -23.68
C LYS A 67 -25.94 -5.02 -22.22
N SER A 68 -26.32 -6.28 -22.00
CA SER A 68 -26.60 -6.77 -20.64
C SER A 68 -25.37 -6.73 -19.73
N LEU A 69 -24.19 -7.05 -20.26
CA LEU A 69 -22.93 -7.00 -19.53
C LEU A 69 -22.48 -5.55 -19.28
N VAL A 70 -22.61 -4.67 -20.26
CA VAL A 70 -22.28 -3.25 -20.12
C VAL A 70 -23.15 -2.59 -19.05
N LEU A 71 -24.45 -2.87 -19.01
CA LEU A 71 -25.35 -2.32 -17.97
C LEU A 71 -25.00 -2.84 -16.58
N LYS A 72 -24.60 -4.11 -16.44
CA LYS A 72 -24.09 -4.65 -15.17
C LYS A 72 -22.82 -3.94 -14.74
N ALA A 73 -21.84 -3.79 -15.64
CA ALA A 73 -20.59 -3.10 -15.37
C ALA A 73 -20.84 -1.64 -14.97
N MET A 74 -21.76 -0.96 -15.67
CA MET A 74 -22.16 0.41 -15.35
C MET A 74 -22.79 0.51 -13.96
N THR A 75 -23.67 -0.43 -13.59
CA THR A 75 -24.31 -0.44 -12.25
C THR A 75 -23.27 -0.61 -11.14
N THR A 76 -22.32 -1.53 -11.32
CA THR A 76 -21.22 -1.73 -10.37
C THR A 76 -20.31 -0.50 -10.34
N ALA A 77 -20.00 0.08 -11.50
CA ALA A 77 -19.17 1.28 -11.61
C ALA A 77 -19.81 2.51 -10.97
N GLU A 78 -21.12 2.69 -11.09
CA GLU A 78 -21.87 3.76 -10.42
C GLU A 78 -21.90 3.56 -8.91
N ARG A 79 -22.20 2.34 -8.45
CA ARG A 79 -22.21 2.00 -7.01
C ARG A 79 -20.86 2.27 -6.34
N CYS A 80 -19.77 2.05 -7.06
CA CYS A 80 -18.40 2.25 -6.60
C CYS A 80 -17.78 3.56 -7.11
N GLU A 81 -18.53 4.46 -7.77
CA GLU A 81 -18.02 5.73 -8.31
C GLU A 81 -16.73 5.59 -9.16
N PHE A 82 -16.64 4.54 -9.97
CA PHE A 82 -15.54 4.37 -10.90
C PHE A 82 -15.79 5.17 -12.20
N THR A 83 -15.53 6.49 -12.14
CA THR A 83 -15.76 7.44 -13.24
C THR A 83 -15.24 6.95 -14.60
N LYS A 84 -14.04 6.36 -14.64
CA LYS A 84 -13.45 5.80 -15.85
C LYS A 84 -14.26 4.65 -16.46
N TYR A 85 -14.72 3.70 -15.64
CA TYR A 85 -15.51 2.56 -16.13
C TYR A 85 -16.95 2.97 -16.49
N ILE A 86 -17.48 4.01 -15.85
CA ILE A 86 -18.74 4.64 -16.28
C ILE A 86 -18.58 5.17 -17.72
N ILE A 87 -17.51 5.92 -18.01
CA ILE A 87 -17.23 6.43 -19.37
C ILE A 87 -17.14 5.28 -20.38
N TYR A 88 -16.35 4.24 -20.10
CA TYR A 88 -16.25 3.09 -21.02
C TYR A 88 -17.59 2.39 -21.24
N SER A 89 -18.39 2.25 -20.19
CA SER A 89 -19.72 1.66 -20.30
C SER A 89 -20.63 2.52 -21.18
N LEU A 90 -20.63 3.84 -20.99
CA LEU A 90 -21.41 4.77 -21.80
C LEU A 90 -20.95 4.79 -23.26
N GLU A 91 -19.64 4.75 -23.54
CA GLU A 91 -19.10 4.67 -24.90
C GLU A 91 -19.53 3.37 -25.62
N ASP A 92 -19.47 2.23 -24.92
CA ASP A 92 -19.95 0.96 -25.47
C ASP A 92 -21.49 0.99 -25.67
N LEU A 93 -22.26 1.67 -24.81
CA LEU A 93 -23.70 1.88 -24.99
C LEU A 93 -24.02 2.77 -26.20
N VAL A 94 -23.27 3.86 -26.43
CA VAL A 94 -23.43 4.72 -27.62
C VAL A 94 -23.32 3.87 -28.88
N ARG A 95 -22.30 3.01 -28.95
CA ARG A 95 -22.09 2.07 -30.06
C ARG A 95 -23.25 1.09 -30.21
N ILE A 96 -23.75 0.52 -29.12
CA ILE A 96 -24.88 -0.42 -29.15
C ILE A 96 -26.17 0.27 -29.62
N TYR A 97 -26.42 1.50 -29.17
CA TYR A 97 -27.65 2.23 -29.50
C TYR A 97 -27.64 2.79 -30.93
N SER A 98 -26.46 3.13 -31.47
CA SER A 98 -26.34 3.49 -32.89
C SER A 98 -26.67 2.32 -33.81
N GLU A 99 -26.14 1.12 -33.49
CA GLU A 99 -26.37 -0.10 -34.30
C GLU A 99 -27.82 -0.60 -34.21
N ASN A 100 -28.47 -0.43 -33.04
CA ASN A 100 -29.87 -0.81 -32.85
C ASN A 100 -30.88 0.30 -33.26
N CYS A 101 -30.41 1.43 -33.79
CA CYS A 101 -31.23 2.58 -34.20
C CYS A 101 -32.21 3.08 -33.11
N GLN A 102 -31.72 3.30 -31.89
CA GLN A 102 -32.52 3.79 -30.74
C GLN A 102 -32.19 5.26 -30.41
N PRO A 103 -32.77 6.26 -31.11
CA PRO A 103 -32.32 7.65 -31.06
C PRO A 103 -32.50 8.34 -29.69
N HIS A 104 -33.60 8.09 -28.99
CA HIS A 104 -33.84 8.70 -27.67
C HIS A 104 -32.80 8.23 -26.64
N LEU A 105 -32.57 6.91 -26.56
CA LEU A 105 -31.57 6.34 -25.64
C LEU A 105 -30.15 6.76 -26.02
N PHE A 106 -29.89 6.96 -27.32
CA PHE A 106 -28.61 7.47 -27.78
C PHE A 106 -28.35 8.90 -27.28
N GLU A 107 -29.32 9.80 -27.42
CA GLU A 107 -29.19 11.19 -26.98
C GLU A 107 -29.00 11.28 -25.45
N ASP A 108 -29.80 10.53 -24.68
CA ASP A 108 -29.66 10.46 -23.22
C ASP A 108 -28.26 10.03 -22.78
N VAL A 109 -27.70 9.00 -23.42
CA VAL A 109 -26.37 8.48 -23.11
C VAL A 109 -25.28 9.45 -23.51
N VAL A 110 -25.42 10.14 -24.64
CA VAL A 110 -24.44 11.15 -25.09
C VAL A 110 -24.40 12.34 -24.13
N ASN A 111 -25.56 12.82 -23.68
CA ASN A 111 -25.65 13.90 -22.70
C ASN A 111 -24.99 13.49 -21.37
N ARG A 112 -25.33 12.29 -20.88
CA ARG A 112 -24.72 11.73 -19.67
C ARG A 112 -23.20 11.54 -19.81
N LEU A 113 -22.74 11.10 -20.98
CA LEU A 113 -21.32 10.93 -21.27
C LEU A 113 -20.57 12.27 -21.23
N ALA A 114 -21.19 13.36 -21.70
CA ALA A 114 -20.60 14.69 -21.60
C ALA A 114 -20.41 15.13 -20.14
N GLU A 115 -21.44 14.97 -19.30
CA GLU A 115 -21.39 15.31 -17.87
C GLU A 115 -20.29 14.52 -17.14
N VAL A 116 -20.24 13.20 -17.34
CA VAL A 116 -19.24 12.35 -16.68
C VAL A 116 -17.82 12.64 -17.16
N ARG A 117 -17.65 13.00 -18.45
CA ARG A 117 -16.35 13.42 -18.99
C ARG A 117 -15.85 14.71 -18.36
N GLU A 118 -16.72 15.67 -18.06
CA GLU A 118 -16.31 16.88 -17.35
C GLU A 118 -15.76 16.58 -15.95
N ILE A 119 -16.41 15.66 -15.22
CA ILE A 119 -15.94 15.20 -13.91
C ILE A 119 -14.58 14.49 -14.08
N TYR A 120 -14.49 13.56 -15.03
CA TYR A 120 -13.25 12.82 -15.29
C TYR A 120 -12.08 13.74 -15.66
N ASN A 121 -12.30 14.77 -16.49
CA ASN A 121 -11.25 15.72 -16.83
C ASN A 121 -10.71 16.48 -15.60
N LYS A 122 -11.59 16.82 -14.64
CA LYS A 122 -11.18 17.43 -13.37
C LYS A 122 -10.39 16.42 -12.51
N GLU A 123 -10.80 15.15 -12.50
CA GLU A 123 -10.07 14.08 -11.81
C GLU A 123 -8.68 13.84 -12.41
N GLU A 124 -8.55 13.82 -13.74
CA GLU A 124 -7.27 13.65 -14.43
C GLU A 124 -6.32 14.81 -14.14
N GLY A 125 -6.81 16.06 -14.22
CA GLY A 125 -6.00 17.24 -13.87
C GLY A 125 -5.54 17.21 -12.41
N ALA A 126 -6.42 16.79 -11.48
CA ALA A 126 -6.06 16.59 -10.08
C ALA A 126 -5.00 15.48 -9.90
N ARG A 127 -5.13 14.38 -10.66
CA ARG A 127 -4.20 13.24 -10.62
C ARG A 127 -2.81 13.64 -11.10
N GLU A 128 -2.71 14.33 -12.24
CA GLU A 128 -1.43 14.79 -12.79
C GLU A 128 -0.72 15.72 -11.82
N HIS A 129 -1.46 16.69 -11.27
CA HIS A 129 -0.95 17.63 -10.27
C HIS A 129 -0.47 16.91 -9.01
N PHE A 130 -1.27 15.97 -8.50
CA PHE A 130 -0.90 15.16 -7.35
C PHE A 130 0.40 14.38 -7.55
N TYR A 131 0.53 13.64 -8.67
CA TYR A 131 1.73 12.85 -8.93
C TYR A 131 2.97 13.73 -9.12
N PHE A 132 2.82 14.89 -9.74
CA PHE A 132 3.92 15.86 -9.87
C PHE A 132 4.43 16.31 -8.50
N ILE A 133 3.54 16.74 -7.60
CA ILE A 133 3.91 17.19 -6.26
C ILE A 133 4.50 16.05 -5.43
N LYS A 134 3.87 14.87 -5.46
CA LYS A 134 4.36 13.67 -4.77
C LYS A 134 5.79 13.33 -5.19
N MET A 135 6.06 13.33 -6.50
CA MET A 135 7.40 13.10 -7.05
C MET A 135 8.41 14.14 -6.52
N MET A 136 8.04 15.43 -6.55
CA MET A 136 8.93 16.52 -6.13
C MET A 136 9.25 16.49 -4.64
N VAL A 137 8.30 16.07 -3.80
CA VAL A 137 8.45 15.97 -2.34
C VAL A 137 9.28 14.75 -1.91
N ILE A 138 9.18 13.64 -2.63
CA ILE A 138 9.90 12.39 -2.32
C ILE A 138 11.34 12.42 -2.83
N LYS A 139 11.61 13.06 -3.97
CA LYS A 139 12.90 12.99 -4.70
C LYS A 139 14.15 13.23 -3.85
N SER A 140 14.19 14.29 -3.04
CA SER A 140 15.36 14.58 -2.19
C SER A 140 15.01 15.53 -1.04
N VAL A 141 15.84 15.55 0.01
CA VAL A 141 15.66 16.45 1.16
C VAL A 141 15.64 17.93 0.75
N ASN A 142 16.50 18.33 -0.20
CA ASN A 142 16.54 19.70 -0.72
C ASN A 142 15.31 20.02 -1.58
N SER A 143 14.85 19.07 -2.40
CA SER A 143 13.62 19.24 -3.19
C SER A 143 12.40 19.35 -2.29
N ARG A 144 12.35 18.53 -1.24
CA ARG A 144 11.28 18.53 -0.24
C ARG A 144 11.12 19.89 0.44
N LYS A 145 12.20 20.47 0.97
CA LYS A 145 12.16 21.78 1.64
C LYS A 145 11.59 22.88 0.74
N LYS A 146 11.92 22.85 -0.56
CA LYS A 146 11.45 23.84 -1.54
C LYS A 146 9.99 23.64 -1.98
N ASN A 147 9.46 22.42 -1.88
CA ASN A 147 8.14 22.07 -2.41
C ASN A 147 7.09 21.80 -1.32
N LEU A 148 7.43 21.99 -0.03
CA LEU A 148 6.47 21.86 1.07
C LEU A 148 5.36 22.92 0.96
N GLU A 149 5.70 24.16 0.64
CA GLU A 149 4.72 25.24 0.41
C GLU A 149 3.82 24.91 -0.79
N ASN A 150 4.41 24.47 -1.90
CA ASN A 150 3.67 24.01 -3.07
C ASN A 150 2.71 22.85 -2.73
N ALA A 151 3.10 21.94 -1.84
CA ALA A 151 2.23 20.86 -1.39
C ALA A 151 1.04 21.38 -0.57
N ALA A 152 1.25 22.37 0.30
CA ALA A 152 0.16 23.01 1.04
C ALA A 152 -0.82 23.75 0.12
N GLU A 153 -0.31 24.50 -0.85
CA GLU A 153 -1.16 25.17 -1.87
C GLU A 153 -1.96 24.16 -2.69
N SER A 154 -1.33 23.04 -3.05
CA SER A 154 -1.96 21.95 -3.78
C SER A 154 -3.08 21.28 -2.99
N ILE A 155 -2.91 21.11 -1.67
CA ILE A 155 -3.97 20.63 -0.77
C ILE A 155 -5.16 21.57 -0.83
N VAL A 156 -4.95 22.89 -0.69
CA VAL A 156 -6.05 23.88 -0.76
C VAL A 156 -6.76 23.85 -2.12
N ALA A 157 -6.02 23.69 -3.22
CA ALA A 157 -6.60 23.57 -4.55
C ALA A 157 -7.45 22.29 -4.68
N LEU A 158 -6.95 21.15 -4.21
CA LEU A 158 -7.66 19.87 -4.22
C LEU A 158 -8.89 19.89 -3.30
N GLU A 159 -8.84 20.56 -2.15
CA GLU A 159 -10.01 20.73 -1.28
C GLU A 159 -11.14 21.51 -1.97
N LYS A 160 -10.79 22.58 -2.71
CA LYS A 160 -11.78 23.34 -3.50
C LYS A 160 -12.39 22.47 -4.59
N LEU A 161 -11.57 21.70 -5.30
CA LEU A 161 -12.03 20.77 -6.34
C LEU A 161 -12.92 19.67 -5.76
N TYR A 162 -12.56 19.11 -4.62
CA TYR A 162 -13.36 18.09 -3.93
C TYR A 162 -14.71 18.64 -3.49
N LYS A 163 -14.77 19.86 -2.93
CA LYS A 163 -16.06 20.49 -2.57
C LYS A 163 -16.95 20.73 -3.79
N ALA A 164 -16.38 20.99 -4.97
CA ALA A 164 -17.13 21.24 -6.19
C ALA A 164 -17.60 19.96 -6.91
N THR A 165 -16.85 18.86 -6.81
CA THR A 165 -17.11 17.63 -7.58
C THR A 165 -17.62 16.47 -6.73
N GLN A 166 -17.29 16.45 -5.44
CA GLN A 166 -17.52 15.34 -4.50
C GLN A 166 -17.00 13.98 -5.01
N SER A 167 -16.07 13.99 -5.96
CA SER A 167 -15.51 12.75 -6.53
C SER A 167 -14.59 12.05 -5.53
N TYR A 168 -14.77 10.73 -5.40
CA TYR A 168 -13.92 9.87 -4.59
C TYR A 168 -12.45 9.89 -5.05
N ASN A 169 -12.18 9.94 -6.36
CA ASN A 169 -10.82 9.94 -6.88
C ASN A 169 -10.04 11.18 -6.40
N ILE A 170 -10.70 12.34 -6.39
CA ILE A 170 -10.10 13.59 -5.88
C ILE A 170 -9.90 13.51 -4.36
N PHE A 171 -10.85 12.93 -3.63
CA PHE A 171 -10.68 12.65 -2.20
C PHE A 171 -9.45 11.78 -1.93
N GLU A 172 -9.24 10.72 -2.71
CA GLU A 172 -8.10 9.81 -2.52
C GLU A 172 -6.77 10.54 -2.70
N TYR A 173 -6.63 11.36 -3.76
CA TYR A 173 -5.43 12.17 -3.98
C TYR A 173 -5.22 13.19 -2.86
N LEU A 174 -6.31 13.84 -2.42
CA LEU A 174 -6.29 14.81 -1.33
C LEU A 174 -5.87 14.17 -0.01
N LEU A 175 -6.39 12.98 0.31
CA LEU A 175 -6.03 12.22 1.50
C LEU A 175 -4.55 11.83 1.48
N GLN A 176 -4.08 11.25 0.38
CA GLN A 176 -2.68 10.83 0.26
C GLN A 176 -1.72 12.03 0.37
N LEU A 177 -2.05 13.17 -0.25
CA LEU A 177 -1.22 14.36 -0.16
C LEU A 177 -1.24 14.97 1.24
N ASN A 178 -2.40 14.99 1.90
CA ASN A 178 -2.53 15.47 3.28
C ASN A 178 -1.72 14.61 4.26
N LEU A 179 -1.79 13.28 4.14
CA LEU A 179 -1.00 12.36 4.95
C LEU A 179 0.49 12.64 4.75
N LEU A 180 0.96 12.69 3.49
CA LEU A 180 2.35 12.99 3.18
C LEU A 180 2.80 14.34 3.75
N HIS A 181 1.99 15.39 3.57
CA HIS A 181 2.33 16.73 4.08
C HIS A 181 2.42 16.74 5.60
N LYS A 182 1.43 16.16 6.30
CA LYS A 182 1.41 16.12 7.77
C LYS A 182 2.51 15.23 8.37
N GLU A 183 2.87 14.13 7.71
CA GLU A 183 4.00 13.30 8.11
C GLU A 183 5.32 14.06 8.04
N LEU A 184 5.47 14.94 7.04
CA LEU A 184 6.68 15.75 6.85
C LEU A 184 6.75 16.95 7.79
N THR A 185 5.60 17.54 8.16
CA THR A 185 5.55 18.62 9.15
C THR A 185 5.55 18.10 10.59
N GLY A 186 5.35 16.80 10.79
CA GLY A 186 5.28 16.17 12.11
C GLY A 186 3.92 16.32 12.82
N ASP A 187 2.87 16.74 12.11
CA ASP A 187 1.51 16.90 12.65
C ASP A 187 0.76 15.55 12.70
N PHE A 188 1.20 14.65 13.58
CA PHE A 188 0.59 13.32 13.73
C PHE A 188 -0.76 13.36 14.47
N GLN A 189 -0.99 14.35 15.34
CA GLN A 189 -2.29 14.53 16.00
C GLN A 189 -3.37 14.98 15.01
N GLY A 190 -3.02 15.84 14.05
CA GLY A 190 -3.88 16.21 12.94
C GLY A 190 -4.23 15.01 12.05
N ILE A 191 -3.28 14.09 11.81
CA ILE A 191 -3.55 12.83 11.09
C ILE A 191 -4.57 11.98 11.84
N ILE A 192 -4.39 11.76 13.15
CA ILE A 192 -5.31 10.95 13.97
C ILE A 192 -6.72 11.55 13.92
N THR A 193 -6.84 12.87 14.05
CA THR A 193 -8.15 13.55 14.03
C THR A 193 -8.83 13.38 12.68
N MET A 194 -8.09 13.58 11.58
CA MET A 194 -8.57 13.42 10.22
C MET A 194 -9.02 11.97 9.94
N LEU A 195 -8.19 10.98 10.26
CA LEU A 195 -8.48 9.57 10.01
C LEU A 195 -9.70 9.11 10.83
N LYS A 196 -9.91 9.63 12.04
CA LYS A 196 -11.11 9.34 12.84
C LYS A 196 -12.40 9.88 12.25
N GLU A 197 -12.34 10.99 11.51
CA GLU A 197 -13.51 11.48 10.77
C GLU A 197 -13.81 10.55 9.58
N ILE A 198 -12.76 10.13 8.87
CA ILE A 198 -12.87 9.22 7.71
C ILE A 198 -13.40 7.85 8.14
N GLU A 199 -12.98 7.32 9.29
CA GLU A 199 -13.53 6.08 9.87
C GLU A 199 -15.04 6.16 10.13
N LYS A 200 -15.58 7.36 10.39
CA LYS A 200 -17.02 7.58 10.55
C LYS A 200 -17.75 7.76 9.21
N GLY A 201 -17.06 7.53 8.09
CA GLY A 201 -17.59 7.70 6.74
C GLY A 201 -17.75 9.15 6.30
N LYS A 202 -17.04 10.10 6.93
CA LYS A 202 -17.16 11.53 6.63
C LYS A 202 -15.82 12.19 6.37
N TYR A 203 -15.79 13.10 5.41
CA TYR A 203 -14.64 13.98 5.20
C TYR A 203 -15.10 15.35 4.69
N LEU A 204 -14.67 16.42 5.37
CA LEU A 204 -15.09 17.79 5.07
C LEU A 204 -16.62 17.98 4.99
N GLY A 205 -17.38 17.20 5.78
CA GLY A 205 -18.84 17.24 5.81
C GLY A 205 -19.56 16.38 4.77
N ASN A 206 -18.85 15.78 3.81
CA ASN A 206 -19.42 14.88 2.80
C ASN A 206 -19.35 13.42 3.26
N THR A 207 -20.32 12.60 2.83
CA THR A 207 -20.32 11.15 3.03
C THR A 207 -19.42 10.46 2.02
N LEU A 208 -18.59 9.54 2.49
CA LEU A 208 -17.67 8.76 1.64
C LEU A 208 -18.31 7.45 1.18
N ASN A 209 -17.91 6.97 0.01
CA ASN A 209 -18.33 5.68 -0.50
C ASN A 209 -17.60 4.54 0.21
N GLU A 210 -18.33 3.79 1.04
CA GLU A 210 -17.78 2.67 1.81
C GLU A 210 -17.16 1.57 0.92
N ASN A 211 -17.70 1.35 -0.29
CA ASN A 211 -17.21 0.31 -1.20
C ASN A 211 -15.83 0.64 -1.79
N ARG A 212 -15.43 1.90 -1.75
CA ARG A 212 -14.14 2.39 -2.27
C ARG A 212 -13.08 2.56 -1.19
N MET A 213 -13.50 2.60 0.07
CA MET A 213 -12.61 2.91 1.19
C MET A 213 -11.58 1.80 1.39
N ASP A 214 -10.31 2.19 1.38
CA ASP A 214 -9.21 1.29 1.73
C ASP A 214 -8.99 1.30 3.24
N TYR A 215 -9.78 0.50 3.94
CA TYR A 215 -9.63 0.32 5.39
C TYR A 215 -8.24 -0.21 5.76
N GLY A 216 -7.60 -1.03 4.90
CA GLY A 216 -6.27 -1.55 5.18
C GLY A 216 -5.22 -0.44 5.25
N GLN A 217 -5.23 0.49 4.30
CA GLN A 217 -4.36 1.67 4.36
C GLN A 217 -4.69 2.56 5.57
N LEU A 218 -5.97 2.78 5.84
CA LEU A 218 -6.40 3.61 6.96
C LEU A 218 -5.89 3.06 8.31
N ILE A 219 -6.03 1.74 8.53
CA ILE A 219 -5.59 1.08 9.77
C ILE A 219 -4.08 1.24 9.97
N LYS A 220 -3.29 0.99 8.91
CA LYS A 220 -1.84 1.14 8.96
C LYS A 220 -1.42 2.59 9.21
N SER A 221 -2.02 3.55 8.51
CA SER A 221 -1.74 4.98 8.68
C SER A 221 -2.12 5.48 10.07
N MET A 222 -3.24 5.02 10.64
CA MET A 222 -3.67 5.36 12.00
C MET A 222 -2.71 4.78 13.04
N ALA A 223 -2.33 3.50 12.92
CA ALA A 223 -1.37 2.86 13.81
C ALA A 223 -0.01 3.58 13.80
N PHE A 224 0.47 3.94 12.60
CA PHE A 224 1.71 4.70 12.43
C PHE A 224 1.62 6.09 13.04
N ALA A 225 0.48 6.80 12.84
CA ALA A 225 0.26 8.10 13.44
C ALA A 225 0.27 8.04 14.98
N TYR A 226 -0.35 7.01 15.59
CA TYR A 226 -0.29 6.79 17.04
C TYR A 226 1.14 6.58 17.54
N LEU A 227 1.94 5.76 16.82
CA LEU A 227 3.34 5.54 17.14
C LEU A 227 4.13 6.85 17.12
N LYS A 228 3.97 7.66 16.07
CA LYS A 228 4.70 8.92 15.90
C LYS A 228 4.18 10.07 16.78
N ALA A 229 2.93 9.99 17.23
CA ALA A 229 2.34 10.92 18.19
C ALA A 229 2.64 10.56 19.66
N TRP A 230 3.35 9.44 19.90
CA TRP A 230 3.70 8.93 21.24
C TRP A 230 2.49 8.54 22.10
N ASP A 231 1.34 8.31 21.48
CA ASP A 231 0.11 7.86 22.16
C ASP A 231 0.01 6.33 22.08
N PHE A 232 0.95 5.67 22.76
CA PHE A 232 1.18 4.23 22.63
C PHE A 232 0.01 3.38 23.12
N ASP A 233 -0.65 3.80 24.20
CA ASP A 233 -1.77 3.02 24.78
C ASP A 233 -2.96 2.97 23.82
N LYS A 234 -3.30 4.10 23.19
CA LYS A 234 -4.35 4.12 22.16
C LYS A 234 -3.94 3.39 20.90
N GLY A 235 -2.67 3.52 20.48
CA GLY A 235 -2.13 2.78 19.35
C GLY A 235 -2.24 1.26 19.52
N ILE A 236 -1.82 0.74 20.67
CA ILE A 236 -1.93 -0.68 21.02
C ILE A 236 -3.39 -1.14 20.99
N ALA A 237 -4.27 -0.42 21.69
CA ALA A 237 -5.69 -0.77 21.76
C ALA A 237 -6.40 -0.69 20.39
N TYR A 238 -5.95 0.21 19.51
CA TYR A 238 -6.47 0.34 18.15
C TYR A 238 -6.05 -0.86 17.29
N VAL A 239 -4.76 -1.19 17.28
CA VAL A 239 -4.23 -2.31 16.49
C VAL A 239 -4.81 -3.64 16.96
N GLU A 240 -4.91 -3.88 18.28
CA GLU A 240 -5.46 -5.12 18.86
C GLU A 240 -6.88 -5.43 18.39
N LYS A 241 -7.71 -4.40 18.21
CA LYS A 241 -9.09 -4.56 17.69
C LYS A 241 -9.16 -5.00 16.23
N LEU A 242 -8.09 -4.78 15.49
CA LEU A 242 -8.06 -4.86 14.03
C LEU A 242 -6.98 -5.83 13.52
N LEU A 243 -6.42 -6.66 14.41
CA LEU A 243 -5.39 -7.64 14.06
C LEU A 243 -5.86 -8.67 13.03
N ASP A 244 -7.13 -9.07 13.13
CA ASP A 244 -7.72 -10.10 12.27
C ASP A 244 -8.16 -9.57 10.90
N TYR A 245 -8.00 -8.25 10.66
CA TYR A 245 -8.35 -7.64 9.38
C TYR A 245 -7.40 -8.08 8.25
N PHE A 246 -6.12 -8.28 8.57
CA PHE A 246 -5.11 -8.63 7.58
C PHE A 246 -4.84 -10.13 7.55
N GLU A 247 -4.77 -10.68 6.34
CA GLU A 247 -4.40 -12.08 6.14
C GLU A 247 -2.97 -12.34 6.66
N GLU A 248 -2.83 -13.38 7.46
CA GLU A 248 -1.58 -13.76 8.07
C GLU A 248 -0.50 -14.07 7.02
N GLY A 249 0.66 -13.43 7.15
CA GLY A 249 1.77 -13.59 6.22
C GLY A 249 1.69 -12.76 4.94
N SER A 250 0.68 -11.89 4.79
CA SER A 250 0.64 -10.85 3.76
C SER A 250 1.62 -9.71 4.08
N SER A 251 2.04 -8.93 3.06
CA SER A 251 2.92 -7.77 3.29
C SER A 251 2.30 -6.73 4.23
N ASP A 252 0.98 -6.50 4.11
CA ASP A 252 0.27 -5.57 4.99
C ASP A 252 0.23 -6.06 6.44
N TRP A 253 0.12 -7.37 6.66
CA TRP A 253 0.21 -7.97 7.98
C TRP A 253 1.59 -7.75 8.62
N TYR A 254 2.69 -7.95 7.88
CA TYR A 254 4.03 -7.67 8.41
C TYR A 254 4.23 -6.18 8.73
N ASN A 255 3.72 -5.28 7.88
CA ASN A 255 3.79 -3.83 8.11
C ASN A 255 3.02 -3.38 9.36
N LEU A 256 1.82 -3.94 9.60
CA LEU A 256 1.06 -3.65 10.81
C LEU A 256 1.78 -4.21 12.05
N ARG A 257 2.33 -5.44 11.96
CA ARG A 257 3.07 -6.09 13.06
C ARG A 257 4.33 -5.32 13.42
N ASP A 258 5.04 -4.75 12.46
CA ASP A 258 6.20 -3.86 12.69
C ASP A 258 5.79 -2.67 13.59
N THR A 259 4.74 -1.95 13.18
CA THR A 259 4.22 -0.82 13.97
C THR A 259 3.76 -1.27 15.36
N TYR A 260 3.09 -2.44 15.44
CA TYR A 260 2.60 -2.99 16.71
C TYR A 260 3.74 -3.37 17.67
N PHE A 261 4.80 -3.98 17.13
CA PHE A 261 6.00 -4.32 17.87
C PHE A 261 6.63 -3.05 18.47
N LEU A 262 6.82 -2.01 17.66
CA LEU A 262 7.39 -0.75 18.12
C LEU A 262 6.53 -0.10 19.22
N LEU A 263 5.20 -0.06 19.04
CA LEU A 263 4.27 0.42 20.07
C LEU A 263 4.43 -0.33 21.40
N ALA A 264 4.54 -1.67 21.35
CA ALA A 264 4.72 -2.50 22.53
C ALA A 264 6.07 -2.25 23.23
N VAL A 265 7.16 -2.14 22.46
CA VAL A 265 8.52 -1.88 22.97
C VAL A 265 8.60 -0.50 23.62
N PHE A 266 8.10 0.55 22.97
CA PHE A 266 8.12 1.91 23.54
C PHE A 266 7.29 2.02 24.81
N LYS A 267 6.20 1.25 24.92
CA LYS A 267 5.40 1.15 26.15
C LYS A 267 5.99 0.18 27.19
N LYS A 268 7.14 -0.43 26.92
CA LYS A 268 7.82 -1.44 27.77
C LYS A 268 6.98 -2.70 28.03
N LYS A 269 6.05 -3.03 27.14
CA LYS A 269 5.27 -4.27 27.17
C LYS A 269 6.05 -5.41 26.51
N TYR A 270 7.19 -5.79 27.10
CA TYR A 270 8.13 -6.75 26.48
C TYR A 270 7.56 -8.15 26.29
N LYS A 271 6.63 -8.60 27.16
CA LYS A 271 5.91 -9.86 26.96
C LYS A 271 5.13 -9.87 25.64
N LEU A 272 4.38 -8.80 25.40
CA LEU A 272 3.63 -8.63 24.16
C LEU A 272 4.57 -8.52 22.94
N ALA A 273 5.68 -7.80 23.09
CA ALA A 273 6.69 -7.71 22.03
C ALA A 273 7.27 -9.08 21.66
N ASN A 274 7.51 -9.96 22.63
CA ASN A 274 7.98 -11.34 22.39
C ASN A 274 6.92 -12.14 21.62
N GLU A 275 5.66 -12.09 22.06
CA GLU A 275 4.55 -12.77 21.37
C GLU A 275 4.40 -12.34 19.90
N ILE A 276 4.63 -11.05 19.60
CA ILE A 276 4.61 -10.53 18.23
C ILE A 276 5.77 -11.10 17.41
N ILE A 277 6.98 -11.11 17.98
CA ILE A 277 8.18 -11.65 17.34
C ILE A 277 8.00 -13.15 17.04
N ASP A 278 7.55 -13.93 18.02
CA ASP A 278 7.37 -15.37 17.86
C ASP A 278 6.40 -15.67 16.71
N LYS A 279 5.25 -14.96 16.66
CA LYS A 279 4.29 -15.09 15.55
C LYS A 279 4.89 -14.75 14.18
N VAL A 280 5.77 -13.75 14.10
CA VAL A 280 6.42 -13.36 12.85
C VAL A 280 7.41 -14.43 12.39
N PHE A 281 8.23 -14.97 13.30
CA PHE A 281 9.22 -16.00 12.96
C PHE A 281 8.60 -17.38 12.70
N GLU A 282 7.49 -17.72 13.34
CA GLU A 282 6.74 -18.97 13.10
C GLU A 282 6.01 -18.98 11.75
N ASN A 283 5.82 -17.80 11.14
CA ASN A 283 5.09 -17.70 9.89
C ASN A 283 5.87 -18.28 8.70
N LYS A 284 5.24 -19.20 7.95
CA LYS A 284 5.85 -19.87 6.79
C LYS A 284 6.24 -18.90 5.66
N THR A 285 5.58 -17.74 5.54
CA THR A 285 5.90 -16.76 4.49
C THR A 285 7.08 -15.87 4.86
N PHE A 286 7.58 -15.93 6.10
CA PHE A 286 8.74 -15.15 6.55
C PHE A 286 9.95 -15.40 5.66
N GLU A 287 10.16 -16.65 5.23
CA GLU A 287 11.28 -17.00 4.34
C GLU A 287 11.15 -16.44 2.91
N LYS A 288 9.97 -15.96 2.53
CA LYS A 288 9.75 -15.31 1.23
C LYS A 288 9.96 -13.81 1.26
N LEU A 289 10.10 -13.21 2.46
CA LEU A 289 10.37 -11.79 2.61
C LEU A 289 11.70 -11.42 1.97
N ASP A 290 11.84 -10.15 1.63
CA ASP A 290 13.11 -9.64 1.15
C ASP A 290 14.17 -9.70 2.26
N LYS A 291 15.43 -9.53 1.87
CA LYS A 291 16.55 -9.61 2.82
C LYS A 291 16.44 -8.53 3.90
N GLU A 292 15.96 -7.35 3.54
CA GLU A 292 15.94 -6.17 4.41
C GLU A 292 14.89 -6.30 5.51
N GLU A 293 13.68 -6.76 5.20
CA GLU A 293 12.65 -7.03 6.20
C GLU A 293 13.07 -8.16 7.14
N LYS A 294 13.70 -9.23 6.62
CA LYS A 294 14.24 -10.31 7.46
C LYS A 294 15.29 -9.80 8.43
N GLU A 295 16.22 -8.98 7.95
CA GLU A 295 17.29 -8.41 8.78
C GLU A 295 16.72 -7.44 9.83
N LYS A 296 15.71 -6.64 9.48
CA LYS A 296 14.96 -5.80 10.42
C LYS A 296 14.33 -6.60 11.56
N TRP A 297 13.60 -7.69 11.25
CA TRP A 297 12.97 -8.53 12.28
C TRP A 297 13.98 -9.27 13.16
N LYS A 298 15.11 -9.70 12.59
CA LYS A 298 16.23 -10.28 13.36
C LYS A 298 16.84 -9.25 14.31
N LEU A 299 17.00 -8.00 13.86
CA LEU A 299 17.48 -6.92 14.71
C LEU A 299 16.51 -6.62 15.86
N TYR A 300 15.20 -6.58 15.60
CA TYR A 300 14.17 -6.43 16.63
C TYR A 300 14.25 -7.51 17.70
N ASN A 301 14.43 -8.78 17.28
CA ASN A 301 14.61 -9.88 18.21
C ASN A 301 15.87 -9.74 19.07
N ALA A 302 16.99 -9.33 18.47
CA ALA A 302 18.24 -9.13 19.20
C ALA A 302 18.09 -8.04 20.29
N TYR A 303 17.49 -6.90 19.95
CA TYR A 303 17.22 -5.84 20.93
C TYR A 303 16.23 -6.26 22.01
N LEU A 304 15.20 -7.05 21.67
CA LEU A 304 14.23 -7.49 22.66
C LEU A 304 14.86 -8.47 23.67
N GLN A 305 15.70 -9.38 23.19
CA GLN A 305 16.45 -10.31 24.06
C GLN A 305 17.40 -9.56 24.98
N LEU A 306 18.08 -8.53 24.48
CA LEU A 306 18.94 -7.64 25.26
C LEU A 306 18.21 -7.05 26.48
N VAL A 307 16.99 -6.59 26.28
CA VAL A 307 16.18 -5.95 27.33
C VAL A 307 15.52 -6.98 28.26
N GLY A 308 15.15 -8.15 27.74
CA GLY A 308 14.38 -9.17 28.47
C GLY A 308 15.20 -10.05 29.42
N SER A 309 16.48 -10.31 29.13
CA SER A 309 17.27 -11.27 29.93
C SER A 309 17.85 -10.69 31.22
N GLY A 310 17.96 -9.36 31.35
CA GLY A 310 18.65 -8.69 32.48
C GLY A 310 20.12 -9.11 32.69
N ASN A 311 20.59 -10.04 31.87
CA ASN A 311 21.89 -10.69 31.82
C ASN A 311 22.19 -10.86 30.34
N PHE A 312 23.26 -10.21 29.90
CA PHE A 312 23.66 -10.07 28.50
C PHE A 312 24.28 -11.34 27.89
N PHE A 313 24.06 -12.50 28.51
CA PHE A 313 24.38 -13.80 27.93
C PHE A 313 23.31 -14.20 26.91
N LEU A 314 23.37 -13.55 25.75
CA LEU A 314 22.57 -13.82 24.56
C LEU A 314 22.94 -15.20 24.01
N ARG A 315 22.20 -16.23 24.42
CA ARG A 315 22.46 -17.65 24.09
C ARG A 315 22.05 -18.06 22.66
N ASN A 316 21.60 -17.13 21.82
CA ASN A 316 21.02 -17.48 20.51
C ASN A 316 22.00 -17.28 19.35
N TYR A 317 22.18 -18.34 18.56
CA TYR A 317 23.02 -18.46 17.36
C TYR A 317 22.79 -17.35 16.30
N SER A 318 21.64 -16.68 16.30
CA SER A 318 21.38 -15.56 15.38
C SER A 318 22.12 -14.28 15.77
N PHE A 319 22.51 -14.11 17.03
CA PHE A 319 23.13 -12.88 17.55
C PHE A 319 24.60 -12.78 17.16
N VAL A 320 25.36 -13.88 17.31
CA VAL A 320 26.77 -13.97 16.88
C VAL A 320 26.91 -13.67 15.38
N ASN A 321 26.00 -14.20 14.55
CA ASN A 321 25.97 -13.92 13.11
C ASN A 321 25.66 -12.46 12.74
N ILE A 322 24.98 -11.70 13.61
CA ILE A 322 24.73 -10.26 13.39
C ILE A 322 25.94 -9.45 13.84
N LEU A 323 26.58 -9.83 14.95
CA LEU A 323 27.79 -9.18 15.46
C LEU A 323 28.99 -9.35 14.51
N GLU A 324 29.17 -10.54 13.93
CA GLU A 324 30.28 -10.85 13.01
C GLU A 324 30.09 -10.22 11.62
N LYS A 325 28.86 -9.87 11.23
CA LYS A 325 28.60 -9.16 9.99
C LYS A 325 29.00 -7.69 10.14
N MET A 326 30.14 -7.32 9.55
CA MET A 326 30.45 -5.90 9.36
C MET A 326 29.35 -5.24 8.52
N PRO A 327 28.77 -4.12 8.96
CA PRO A 327 27.82 -3.39 8.16
C PRO A 327 28.54 -2.87 6.91
N GLU A 328 28.17 -3.38 5.73
CA GLU A 328 28.55 -2.72 4.48
C GLU A 328 27.95 -1.31 4.52
N TYR A 329 28.82 -0.30 4.47
CA TYR A 329 28.38 1.09 4.52
C TYR A 329 27.64 1.43 3.23
N ASP A 330 26.31 1.41 3.32
CA ASP A 330 25.40 1.91 2.31
C ASP A 330 24.68 3.13 2.88
N LYS A 331 24.69 4.23 2.13
CA LYS A 331 24.09 5.51 2.54
C LYS A 331 22.58 5.37 2.75
N GLU A 332 21.94 4.42 2.08
CA GLU A 332 20.51 4.11 2.27
C GLU A 332 20.25 3.31 3.56
N ARG A 333 21.29 2.72 4.16
CA ARG A 333 21.21 1.86 5.36
C ARG A 333 21.81 2.51 6.62
N GLU A 334 22.14 3.80 6.60
CA GLU A 334 22.79 4.48 7.73
C GLU A 334 22.09 4.24 9.07
N GLY A 335 20.75 4.31 9.12
CA GLY A 335 20.00 4.09 10.36
C GLY A 335 20.02 2.64 10.86
N PHE A 336 20.01 1.67 9.94
CA PHE A 336 20.09 0.25 10.26
C PHE A 336 21.51 -0.14 10.71
N ASN A 337 22.52 0.36 10.00
CA ASN A 337 23.92 0.20 10.35
C ASN A 337 24.24 0.84 11.71
N ALA A 338 23.70 2.03 12.00
CA ALA A 338 23.84 2.66 13.30
C ALA A 338 23.24 1.81 14.42
N ALA A 339 22.09 1.18 14.21
CA ALA A 339 21.50 0.27 15.18
C ALA A 339 22.38 -0.98 15.41
N ILE A 340 22.92 -1.59 14.35
CA ILE A 340 23.88 -2.71 14.51
C ILE A 340 25.10 -2.28 15.32
N ILE A 341 25.68 -1.11 15.02
CA ILE A 341 26.85 -0.60 15.74
C ILE A 341 26.52 -0.34 17.21
N ILE A 342 25.35 0.24 17.52
CA ILE A 342 24.90 0.44 18.91
C ILE A 342 24.77 -0.90 19.62
N LEU A 343 24.24 -1.91 18.94
CA LEU A 343 24.09 -3.26 19.50
C LEU A 343 25.46 -3.92 19.75
N GLN A 344 26.40 -3.82 18.81
CA GLN A 344 27.79 -4.26 18.96
C GLN A 344 28.48 -3.54 20.12
N PHE A 345 28.30 -2.23 20.22
CA PHE A 345 28.87 -1.41 21.29
C PHE A 345 28.39 -1.87 22.66
N ILE A 346 27.07 -2.05 22.85
CA ILE A 346 26.51 -2.52 24.12
C ILE A 346 27.09 -3.89 24.47
N TYR A 347 27.14 -4.81 23.50
CA TYR A 347 27.69 -6.15 23.69
C TYR A 347 29.16 -6.15 24.15
N TYR A 348 30.03 -5.41 23.46
CA TYR A 348 31.46 -5.38 23.81
C TYR A 348 31.74 -4.68 25.14
N VAL A 349 30.94 -3.68 25.49
CA VAL A 349 31.04 -2.99 26.79
C VAL A 349 30.77 -3.96 27.94
N GLU A 350 29.79 -4.85 27.81
CA GLU A 350 29.48 -5.84 28.84
C GLU A 350 30.46 -6.99 28.95
N GLN A 351 31.08 -7.39 27.83
CA GLN A 351 32.15 -8.40 27.85
C GLN A 351 33.48 -7.84 28.41
N GLY A 352 33.56 -6.53 28.66
CA GLY A 352 34.79 -5.87 29.10
C GLY A 352 35.89 -5.85 28.03
N GLN A 353 35.54 -6.13 26.77
CA GLN A 353 36.46 -6.24 25.63
C GLN A 353 36.56 -4.91 24.87
N LEU A 354 37.02 -3.86 25.56
CA LEU A 354 37.14 -2.51 24.99
C LEU A 354 38.13 -2.43 23.80
N ASN A 355 39.10 -3.33 23.72
CA ASN A 355 40.12 -3.34 22.67
C ASN A 355 39.57 -3.78 21.29
N GLU A 356 38.46 -4.52 21.24
CA GLU A 356 37.84 -4.92 19.96
C GLU A 356 36.99 -3.80 19.34
N LEU A 357 36.57 -2.81 20.14
CA LEU A 357 35.82 -1.64 19.68
C LEU A 357 36.64 -0.69 18.80
N GLU A 358 37.94 -0.56 19.06
CA GLU A 358 38.83 0.29 18.24
C GLU A 358 38.96 -0.24 16.81
N ASN A 359 38.94 -1.57 16.61
CA ASN A 359 39.01 -2.19 15.28
C ASN A 359 37.68 -2.14 14.51
N ALA A 360 36.55 -2.06 15.22
CA ALA A 360 35.23 -1.92 14.61
C ALA A 360 34.91 -0.47 14.18
N ALA A 361 35.53 0.52 14.83
CA ALA A 361 35.30 1.95 14.57
C ALA A 361 36.27 2.58 13.53
N THR A 362 37.34 1.88 13.16
CA THR A 362 38.44 2.44 12.33
C THR A 362 38.41 2.02 10.85
N ASN A 363 37.39 1.28 10.39
CA ASN A 363 37.23 0.89 8.98
C ASN A 363 35.96 1.44 8.34
#